data_AF-A0A2E5MDG5-F1
#
_entry.id   AF-A0A2E5MDG5-F1
#
_cell.length_a   1.000
_cell.length_b   1.000
_cell.length_c   1.000
_cell.angle_alpha   90.00
_cell.angle_beta   90.00
_cell.angle_gamma   90.00
#
_symmetry.space_group_name_H-M   'P 1'
#
loop_
_entity.id
_entity.type
_entity.pdbx_description
1 polymer ?
#
loop_
_entity_poly.entity_id
_entity_poly.type
_entity_poly.pdbx_seq_one_letter_code
_entity_poly.pdbx_strand_id
1 'polypeptide(L)'
;MSESITTIPFTYLLVVFIPVSIVIGILHAWSLEWKNTIYAVARMLAQLLLIGYFLTYIFESDIASITVGVMSIMVFAASWIALRTIPDNRWNFYQFALLSILVGGGLTLVLVTQFVLKLSPWFMPRYMIPLAGMIFASSMNGVSL
;
A
#
# COMPACT_ATOMS: atom_id res chain seq x y z
N MET A 1 -16.04 8.91 21.38
CA MET A 1 -14.63 8.91 21.85
C MET A 1 -13.83 9.70 20.85
N SER A 2 -13.35 10.89 21.24
CA SER A 2 -12.44 11.70 20.44
C SER A 2 -11.09 10.99 20.38
N GLU A 3 -10.78 10.32 19.26
CA GLU A 3 -9.41 9.90 19.01
C GLU A 3 -8.54 11.15 18.86
N SER A 4 -7.89 11.54 19.96
CA SER A 4 -6.82 12.53 19.92
C SER A 4 -5.73 11.95 19.01
N ILE A 5 -5.61 12.50 17.82
CA ILE A 5 -4.50 12.21 16.91
C ILE A 5 -3.24 12.66 17.65
N THR A 6 -2.56 11.72 18.31
CA THR A 6 -1.26 11.99 18.92
C THR A 6 -0.31 12.29 17.79
N THR A 7 -0.07 13.57 17.56
CA THR A 7 0.86 14.05 16.55
C THR A 7 2.24 13.54 16.92
N ILE A 8 2.79 12.62 16.12
CA ILE A 8 4.13 12.10 16.33
C ILE A 8 5.11 13.26 16.08
N PRO A 9 5.85 13.74 17.10
CA PRO A 9 6.77 14.84 16.89
C PRO A 9 7.86 14.43 15.90
N PHE A 10 8.28 15.37 15.04
CA PHE A 10 9.32 15.12 14.03
C PHE A 10 10.60 14.52 14.62
N THR A 11 10.93 14.85 15.87
CA THR A 11 12.07 14.28 16.59
C THR A 11 11.99 12.76 16.74
N TYR A 12 10.81 12.20 17.00
CA TYR A 12 10.64 10.75 17.11
C TYR A 12 10.67 10.07 15.75
N LEU A 13 10.22 10.75 14.69
CA LEU A 13 10.35 10.26 13.31
C LEU A 13 11.80 10.10 12.87
N LEU A 14 12.72 10.94 13.38
CA LEU A 14 14.15 10.83 13.07
C LEU A 14 14.76 9.48 13.51
N VAL A 15 14.19 8.82 14.52
CA VAL A 15 14.64 7.50 14.99
C VAL A 15 14.54 6.45 13.88
N VAL A 16 13.59 6.59 12.95
CA VAL A 16 13.42 5.67 11.79
C VAL A 16 14.63 5.72 10.84
N PHE A 17 15.39 6.82 10.83
CA PHE A 17 16.58 6.94 10.00
C PHE A 17 17.80 6.21 10.57
N ILE A 18 17.81 5.85 11.86
CA ILE A 18 18.93 5.13 12.49
C ILE A 18 19.29 3.83 11.75
N PRO A 19 18.36 2.87 11.52
CA PRO A 19 18.67 1.66 10.77
C PRO A 19 19.12 1.95 9.33
N VAL A 20 18.57 2.99 8.69
CA VAL A 20 18.98 3.40 7.34
C VAL A 20 20.43 3.89 7.34
N SER A 21 20.82 4.71 8.33
CA SER A 21 22.19 5.18 8.49
C SER A 21 23.17 4.04 8.78
N ILE A 22 22.77 3.05 9.59
CA ILE A 22 23.58 1.85 9.84
C ILE A 22 23.86 1.10 8.54
N VAL A 23 22.81 0.86 7.73
CA VAL A 23 22.97 0.16 6.44
C VAL A 23 23.88 0.94 5.50
N ILE A 24 23.73 2.27 5.40
CA ILE A 24 24.62 3.11 4.59
C ILE A 24 26.07 3.02 5.10
N GLY A 25 26.28 3.00 6.41
CA GLY A 25 27.61 2.84 7.02
C GLY A 25 28.27 1.50 6.68
N ILE A 26 27.51 0.41 6.72
CA ILE A 26 27.99 -0.93 6.31
C ILE A 26 28.37 -0.92 4.83
N LEU A 27 27.51 -0.37 3.96
CA LEU A 27 27.78 -0.29 2.52
C LEU A 27 29.03 0.56 2.21
N HIS A 28 29.22 1.64 2.96
CA HIS A 28 30.43 2.46 2.86
C HIS A 28 31.68 1.69 3.30
N ALA A 29 31.61 0.96 4.41
CA ALA A 29 32.72 0.14 4.90
C ALA A 29 33.09 -1.01 3.94
N TRP A 30 32.13 -1.53 3.18
CA TRP A 30 32.34 -2.59 2.19
C TRP A 30 32.68 -2.06 0.78
N SER A 31 32.97 -0.75 0.64
CA SER A 31 33.28 -0.10 -0.64
C SER A 31 32.22 -0.30 -1.73
N LEU A 32 30.96 -0.49 -1.33
CA LEU A 32 29.82 -0.58 -2.25
C LEU A 32 29.33 0.83 -2.62
N GLU A 33 28.45 0.91 -3.63
CA GLU A 33 27.94 2.18 -4.17
C GLU A 33 26.94 2.90 -3.23
N TRP A 34 27.41 3.34 -2.06
CA TRP A 34 26.61 4.00 -1.02
C TRP A 34 25.89 5.26 -1.52
N LYS A 35 26.44 5.96 -2.53
CA LYS A 35 25.80 7.11 -3.18
C LYS A 35 24.48 6.74 -3.86
N ASN A 36 24.45 5.58 -4.52
CA ASN A 36 23.24 5.07 -5.16
C ASN A 36 22.18 4.69 -4.13
N THR A 37 22.58 4.14 -2.98
CA THR A 37 21.68 3.86 -1.86
C THR A 37 21.05 5.14 -1.32
N ILE A 38 21.83 6.20 -1.10
CA ILE A 38 21.29 7.49 -0.63
C ILE A 38 20.28 8.05 -1.64
N TYR A 39 20.61 8.03 -2.93
CA TYR A 39 19.70 8.47 -3.97
C TYR A 39 18.40 7.65 -3.99
N ALA A 40 18.49 6.32 -3.88
CA ALA A 40 17.34 5.44 -3.85
C ALA A 40 16.44 5.70 -2.62
N VAL A 41 17.03 5.88 -1.44
CA VAL A 41 16.33 6.24 -0.21
C VAL A 41 15.64 7.60 -0.37
N ALA A 42 16.34 8.61 -0.88
CA ALA A 42 15.77 9.94 -1.09
C ALA A 42 14.57 9.90 -2.06
N ARG A 43 14.71 9.17 -3.19
CA ARG A 43 13.62 8.99 -4.16
C ARG A 43 12.41 8.26 -3.54
N MET A 44 12.65 7.21 -2.77
CA MET A 44 11.59 6.46 -2.09
C MET A 44 10.86 7.33 -1.06
N LEU A 45 11.60 8.08 -0.25
CA LEU A 45 11.02 9.02 0.73
C LEU A 45 10.17 10.09 0.05
N ALA A 46 10.69 10.71 -1.01
CA ALA A 46 9.94 11.70 -1.79
C ALA A 46 8.65 11.09 -2.37
N GLN A 47 8.73 9.88 -2.93
CA GLN A 47 7.57 9.17 -3.46
C GLN A 47 6.51 8.89 -2.38
N LEU A 48 6.93 8.36 -1.22
CA LEU A 48 6.01 8.02 -0.13
C LEU A 48 5.36 9.28 0.48
N LEU A 49 6.11 10.37 0.63
CA LEU A 49 5.57 11.65 1.11
C LEU A 49 4.55 12.23 0.14
N LEU A 50 4.82 12.18 -1.17
CA LEU A 50 3.90 12.67 -2.19
C LEU A 50 2.60 11.85 -2.20
N ILE A 51 2.70 10.52 -2.17
CA ILE A 51 1.53 9.64 -2.07
C ILE A 51 0.78 9.90 -0.75
N GLY A 52 1.48 10.08 0.37
CA GLY A 52 0.88 10.39 1.66
C GLY A 52 0.11 11.71 1.67
N TYR A 53 0.65 12.74 1.02
CA TYR A 53 -0.04 14.02 0.83
C TYR A 53 -1.33 13.84 0.00
N PHE A 54 -1.24 13.12 -1.11
CA PHE A 54 -2.41 12.80 -1.95
C PHE A 54 -3.48 11.99 -1.20
N LEU A 55 -3.06 11.01 -0.40
CA LEU A 55 -3.97 10.21 0.42
C LEU A 55 -4.64 11.03 1.52
N THR A 56 -3.96 12.03 2.09
CA THR A 56 -4.57 12.94 3.08
C THR A 56 -5.76 13.66 2.48
N TYR A 57 -5.63 14.17 1.25
CA TYR A 57 -6.73 14.78 0.51
C TYR A 57 -7.89 13.82 0.22
N ILE A 58 -7.58 12.56 -0.13
CA ILE A 58 -8.61 11.53 -0.32
C ILE A 58 -9.32 11.20 1.00
N PHE A 59 -8.59 11.17 2.11
CA PHE A 59 -9.14 10.82 3.42
C PHE A 59 -10.05 11.90 4.00
N GLU A 60 -9.79 13.17 3.67
CA GLU A 60 -10.69 14.29 3.99
C GLU A 60 -11.96 14.32 3.12
N SER A 61 -11.97 13.60 2.00
CA SER A 61 -13.15 13.46 1.16
C SER A 61 -14.09 12.39 1.71
N ASP A 62 -15.23 12.81 2.27
CA ASP A 62 -16.33 11.94 2.73
C ASP A 62 -17.19 11.34 1.58
N ILE A 63 -16.62 11.18 0.39
CA ILE A 63 -17.33 10.66 -0.79
C ILE A 63 -16.98 9.19 -1.05
N ALA A 64 -17.97 8.31 -0.87
CA ALA A 64 -17.83 6.87 -1.11
C ALA A 64 -17.30 6.52 -2.52
N SER A 65 -17.70 7.29 -3.54
CA SER A 65 -17.28 7.08 -4.93
C SER A 65 -15.76 7.21 -5.11
N ILE A 66 -15.10 8.08 -4.36
CA ILE A 66 -13.63 8.23 -4.44
C ILE A 66 -12.95 6.99 -3.83
N THR A 67 -13.42 6.54 -2.66
CA THR A 67 -12.89 5.32 -2.02
C THR A 67 -13.03 4.10 -2.92
N VAL A 68 -14.21 3.90 -3.52
CA VAL A 68 -14.47 2.79 -4.44
C VAL A 68 -13.62 2.92 -5.71
N GLY A 69 -13.45 4.13 -6.25
CA GLY A 69 -12.60 4.39 -7.40
C GLY A 69 -11.13 4.02 -7.14
N VAL A 70 -10.58 4.45 -6.01
CA VAL A 70 -9.22 4.10 -5.58
C VAL A 70 -9.08 2.58 -5.41
N MET A 71 -10.02 1.93 -4.71
CA MET A 71 -10.01 0.47 -4.55
C MET A 71 -10.06 -0.27 -5.88
N SER A 72 -10.86 0.23 -6.83
CA SER A 72 -10.99 -0.37 -8.16
C SER A 72 -9.66 -0.32 -8.89
N ILE A 73 -9.00 0.85 -8.92
CA ILE A 73 -7.66 1.02 -9.50
C ILE A 73 -6.67 0.04 -8.84
N MET A 74 -6.72 -0.12 -7.52
CA MET A 74 -5.84 -1.03 -6.79
C MET A 74 -6.05 -2.50 -7.17
N VAL A 75 -7.30 -2.97 -7.30
CA VAL A 75 -7.58 -4.35 -7.73
C VAL A 75 -7.08 -4.58 -9.16
N PHE A 76 -7.39 -3.67 -10.10
CA PHE A 76 -6.92 -3.80 -11.47
C PHE A 76 -5.39 -3.83 -11.56
N ALA A 77 -4.72 -2.93 -10.84
CA ALA A 77 -3.26 -2.90 -10.76
C ALA A 77 -2.70 -4.20 -10.16
N ALA A 78 -3.28 -4.68 -9.05
CA ALA A 78 -2.87 -5.91 -8.38
C ALA A 78 -3.01 -7.14 -9.31
N SER A 79 -4.14 -7.27 -10.01
CA SER A 79 -4.36 -8.35 -10.98
C SER A 79 -3.39 -8.29 -12.16
N TRP A 80 -3.06 -7.08 -12.61
CA TRP A 80 -2.07 -6.91 -13.67
C TRP A 80 -0.68 -7.32 -13.19
N ILE A 81 -0.27 -6.90 -11.98
CA ILE A 81 1.04 -7.18 -11.40
C ILE A 81 1.19 -8.66 -11.03
N ALA A 82 0.12 -9.33 -10.56
CA ALA A 82 0.14 -10.75 -10.23
C ALA A 82 0.64 -11.63 -11.39
N LEU A 83 0.29 -11.23 -12.63
CA LEU A 83 0.65 -11.94 -13.85
C LEU A 83 2.04 -11.57 -14.40
N ARG A 84 2.86 -10.84 -13.64
CA ARG A 84 4.22 -10.47 -14.05
C ARG A 84 5.11 -11.70 -14.28
N THR A 85 4.83 -12.83 -13.61
CA THR A 85 5.56 -14.09 -13.75
C THR A 85 5.30 -14.79 -15.09
N ILE A 86 4.17 -14.50 -15.76
CA ILE A 86 3.76 -15.13 -17.04
C ILE A 86 3.42 -14.08 -18.11
N PRO A 87 4.43 -13.33 -18.61
CA PRO A 87 4.21 -12.18 -19.49
C PRO A 87 3.51 -12.55 -20.81
N ASP A 88 3.78 -13.74 -21.36
CA ASP A 88 3.28 -14.16 -22.68
C ASP A 88 1.76 -14.41 -22.68
N ASN A 89 1.20 -14.92 -21.58
CA ASN A 89 -0.23 -15.24 -21.48
C ASN A 89 -1.01 -14.26 -20.58
N ARG A 90 -0.43 -13.11 -20.28
CA ARG A 90 -0.99 -12.13 -19.33
C ARG A 90 -2.42 -11.72 -19.67
N TRP A 91 -2.71 -11.46 -20.95
CA TRP A 91 -4.05 -11.04 -21.38
C TRP A 91 -5.11 -12.14 -21.21
N ASN A 92 -4.74 -13.40 -21.46
CA ASN A 92 -5.65 -14.53 -21.34
C ASN A 92 -5.98 -14.84 -19.88
N PHE A 93 -4.99 -14.71 -18.97
CA PHE A 93 -5.19 -14.99 -17.55
C PHE A 93 -5.63 -13.78 -16.73
N TYR A 94 -5.69 -12.58 -17.31
CA TYR A 94 -6.06 -11.36 -16.60
C TYR A 94 -7.44 -11.45 -15.94
N GLN A 95 -8.43 -11.97 -16.65
CA GLN A 95 -9.78 -12.12 -16.10
C GLN A 95 -9.82 -13.09 -14.92
N PHE A 96 -9.05 -14.18 -14.99
CA PHE A 96 -8.94 -15.15 -13.90
C PHE A 96 -8.21 -14.56 -12.69
N ALA A 97 -7.09 -13.86 -12.90
CA ALA A 97 -6.38 -13.17 -11.83
C ALA A 97 -7.25 -12.09 -11.16
N LEU A 98 -8.03 -11.37 -11.96
CA LEU A 98 -8.96 -10.36 -11.48
C LEU A 98 -10.09 -10.96 -10.65
N LEU A 99 -10.76 -12.00 -11.15
CA LEU A 99 -11.81 -12.68 -10.40
C LEU A 99 -11.27 -13.30 -9.11
N SER A 100 -10.10 -13.93 -9.14
CA SER A 100 -9.49 -14.53 -7.95
C SER A 100 -9.17 -13.49 -6.88
N ILE A 101 -8.55 -12.36 -7.24
CA ILE A 101 -8.22 -11.30 -6.28
C ILE A 101 -9.48 -10.57 -5.81
N LEU A 102 -10.44 -10.31 -6.70
CA LEU A 102 -11.68 -9.61 -6.36
C LEU A 102 -12.56 -10.47 -5.44
N VAL A 103 -12.70 -11.77 -5.72
CA VAL A 103 -13.49 -12.67 -4.87
C VAL A 103 -12.73 -12.98 -3.58
N GLY A 104 -11.50 -13.49 -3.65
CA GLY A 104 -10.75 -13.88 -2.45
C GLY A 104 -10.37 -12.66 -1.57
N GLY A 105 -9.76 -11.65 -2.17
CA GLY A 105 -9.37 -10.42 -1.49
C GLY A 105 -10.58 -9.56 -1.10
N GLY A 106 -11.57 -9.41 -1.99
CA GLY A 106 -12.76 -8.62 -1.70
C GLY A 106 -13.63 -9.23 -0.60
N LEU A 107 -13.84 -10.55 -0.58
CA LEU A 107 -14.54 -11.22 0.53
C LEU A 107 -13.80 -11.03 1.85
N THR A 108 -12.47 -11.18 1.85
CA THR A 108 -11.65 -10.94 3.05
C THR A 108 -11.77 -9.50 3.53
N LEU A 109 -11.75 -8.54 2.60
CA LEU A 109 -11.90 -7.12 2.92
C LEU A 109 -13.28 -6.82 3.53
N VAL A 110 -14.36 -7.35 2.95
CA VAL A 110 -15.72 -7.20 3.50
C VAL A 110 -15.82 -7.86 4.88
N LEU A 111 -15.26 -9.05 5.05
CA LEU A 111 -15.25 -9.76 6.33
C LEU A 111 -14.56 -8.91 7.41
N VAL A 112 -13.34 -8.45 7.15
CA VAL A 112 -12.58 -7.65 8.12
C VAL A 112 -13.24 -6.30 8.39
N THR A 113 -13.67 -5.58 7.36
CA THR A 113 -14.19 -4.22 7.54
C THR A 113 -15.58 -4.19 8.16
N GLN A 114 -16.47 -5.12 7.78
CA GLN A 114 -17.87 -5.11 8.20
C GLN A 114 -18.11 -5.96 9.46
N PHE A 115 -17.46 -7.12 9.58
CA PHE A 115 -17.72 -8.05 10.69
C PHE A 115 -16.73 -7.88 11.84
N VAL A 116 -15.44 -7.71 11.54
CA VAL A 116 -14.40 -7.56 12.58
C VAL A 116 -14.35 -6.12 13.10
N LEU A 117 -14.19 -5.15 12.21
CA LEU A 117 -14.01 -3.74 12.59
C LEU A 117 -15.33 -2.97 12.73
N LYS A 118 -16.43 -3.47 12.14
CA LYS A 118 -17.76 -2.84 12.17
C LYS A 118 -17.71 -1.34 11.83
N LEU A 119 -17.06 -1.01 10.72
CA LEU A 119 -16.86 0.39 10.29
C LEU A 119 -18.20 1.07 9.96
N SER A 120 -18.44 2.25 10.54
CA SER A 120 -19.61 3.09 10.25
C SER A 120 -19.17 4.55 10.08
N PRO A 121 -19.20 5.12 8.86
CA PRO A 121 -19.64 4.53 7.60
C PRO A 121 -18.69 3.45 7.03
N TRP A 122 -19.25 2.51 6.26
CA TRP A 122 -18.48 1.39 5.70
C TRP A 122 -17.32 1.85 4.80
N PHE A 123 -17.42 3.01 4.15
CA PHE A 123 -16.46 3.52 3.17
C PHE A 123 -15.36 4.42 3.76
N MET A 124 -15.19 4.46 5.09
CA MET A 124 -14.16 5.28 5.75
C MET A 124 -12.80 5.16 5.04
N PRO A 125 -12.36 6.19 4.28
CA PRO A 125 -11.23 6.06 3.37
C PRO A 125 -9.93 5.71 4.11
N ARG A 126 -9.74 6.29 5.30
CA ARG A 126 -8.58 6.11 6.17
C ARG A 126 -8.36 4.67 6.63
N TYR A 127 -9.42 3.85 6.70
CA TYR A 127 -9.33 2.43 7.05
C TYR A 127 -9.43 1.54 5.82
N MET A 128 -10.40 1.82 4.95
CA MET A 128 -10.71 0.98 3.79
C MET A 128 -9.54 0.91 2.81
N ILE A 129 -8.92 2.05 2.45
CA ILE A 129 -7.85 2.08 1.44
C ILE A 129 -6.59 1.34 1.90
N PRO A 130 -6.06 1.57 3.13
CA PRO A 130 -4.90 0.81 3.60
C PRO A 130 -5.17 -0.69 3.75
N LEU A 131 -6.34 -1.08 4.30
CA LEU A 131 -6.71 -2.49 4.45
C LEU A 131 -6.85 -3.19 3.09
N ALA A 132 -7.53 -2.53 2.14
CA ALA A 132 -7.63 -3.01 0.77
C ALA A 132 -6.24 -3.20 0.14
N GLY A 133 -5.32 -2.25 0.34
CA GLY A 133 -3.94 -2.35 -0.16
C GLY A 133 -3.20 -3.56 0.36
N MET A 134 -3.25 -3.81 1.67
CA MET A 134 -2.57 -4.97 2.27
C MET A 134 -3.19 -6.30 1.83
N ILE A 135 -4.53 -6.38 1.77
CA ILE A 135 -5.24 -7.61 1.38
C ILE A 135 -5.00 -7.90 -0.11
N PHE A 136 -5.19 -6.93 -1.00
CA PHE A 136 -4.98 -7.13 -2.43
C PHE A 136 -3.52 -7.42 -2.76
N ALA A 137 -2.55 -6.81 -2.06
CA ALA A 137 -1.14 -7.15 -2.21
C ALA A 137 -0.84 -8.60 -1.80
N SER A 138 -1.47 -9.07 -0.72
CA SER A 138 -1.33 -10.47 -0.27
C SER A 138 -1.95 -11.45 -1.28
N SER A 139 -3.14 -11.13 -1.81
CA SER A 139 -3.79 -11.92 -2.87
C SER A 139 -2.97 -11.92 -4.17
N MET A 140 -2.41 -10.78 -4.56
CA MET A 140 -1.52 -10.66 -5.72
C MET A 140 -0.30 -11.57 -5.59
N ASN A 141 0.37 -11.56 -4.44
CA ASN A 141 1.50 -12.44 -4.19
C ASN A 141 1.07 -13.91 -4.26
N GLY A 142 -0.08 -14.26 -3.66
CA GLY A 142 -0.62 -15.63 -3.72
C GLY A 142 -0.96 -16.11 -5.13
N VAL A 143 -1.41 -15.23 -6.04
CA VAL A 143 -1.68 -15.57 -7.44
C VAL A 143 -0.39 -15.61 -8.29
N SER A 144 0.66 -14.89 -7.88
CA SER A 144 1.93 -14.82 -8.62
C SER A 144 2.90 -15.98 -8.38
N LEU A 145 2.66 -16.75 -7.30
CA LEU A 145 3.42 -17.94 -6.90
C LEU A 145 2.89 -19.18 -7.61
#